data_AF-A0A6A6K5M5-F1
#
_entry.id   AF-A0A6A6K5M5-F1
#
_cell.length_a   1.000
_cell.length_b   1.000
_cell.length_c   1.000
_cell.angle_alpha   90.00
_cell.angle_beta   90.00
_cell.angle_gamma   90.00
#
_symmetry.space_group_name_H-M   'P 1'
#
loop_
_entity.id
_entity.type
_entity.pdbx_description
1 polymer ?
#
loop_
_entity_poly.entity_id
_entity_poly.type
_entity_poly.pdbx_seq_one_letter_code
_entity_poly.pdbx_strand_id
1 'polypeptide(L)'
;MSSDPTPYEPKKILITGAAGFIASHVTNRLIKNYPGYKIVALDKLDCCSNLKNLTPCRSSPNFKIVKGDIASANPVNHLLIAEDIDTIMHFAAQTHVDNSFENSFEFTTNNIYGTHVLVEACKVTKRIRRPFNDQRYCLDDQKLKKLGRQERTPWEEGLKMTKEWYTRNPNWWGDVSAALHPHPRISLIVHFNEDAWLSENGCMSEGEKSRSSGLRFLIYGRTGWIGGLLGKLCTKRGINFEYGTGRLQDRRSIMEDIMRVRPTRVFNAAGVTGRPNVDWCESHKVETIRTNVEHPQGSSIGFKEKDKPNFIGSFYSKTKAMVEDLLKEYENVCTLRVRMPISSDLSNPRNFITKISRYNKVVNITNSMTVLDELLPISIEIGKRNCRGIWNFTNPRVISLNEILELYKQYIDPEFKWVNFNLEEQAKEIAPRSNNELDASKLKKEFPNMLSIKDSIINYVFQANKRT
;
A
#
# COMPACT_ATOMS: atom_id res chain seq x y z
N MET A 1 37.22 8.52 26.47
CA MET A 1 36.47 9.56 27.19
C MET A 1 35.06 9.62 26.63
N SER A 2 34.11 9.79 27.53
CA SER A 2 32.67 9.58 27.38
C SER A 2 31.97 10.48 26.37
N SER A 3 30.96 9.92 25.71
CA SER A 3 29.66 10.58 25.59
C SER A 3 28.61 9.51 25.34
N ASP A 4 28.15 8.84 26.40
CA ASP A 4 26.77 8.37 26.37
C ASP A 4 25.92 9.59 26.03
N PRO A 5 25.07 9.56 24.98
CA PRO A 5 24.26 10.69 24.63
C PRO A 5 23.45 11.09 25.86
N THR A 6 23.53 12.36 26.25
CA THR A 6 22.71 12.94 27.32
C THR A 6 21.28 12.41 27.22
N PRO A 7 20.68 11.92 28.32
CA PRO A 7 19.33 11.39 28.30
C PRO A 7 18.37 12.38 27.64
N TYR A 8 17.57 11.90 26.68
CA TYR A 8 16.59 12.74 26.01
C TYR A 8 15.47 13.13 26.98
N GLU A 9 15.25 14.43 27.15
CA GLU A 9 14.17 14.98 27.96
C GLU A 9 13.13 15.66 27.05
N PRO A 10 11.89 15.15 26.98
CA PRO A 10 10.80 15.78 26.23
C PRO A 10 10.49 17.18 26.78
N LYS A 11 10.24 18.17 25.92
CA LYS A 11 9.77 19.50 26.35
C LYS A 11 8.47 19.91 25.65
N LYS A 12 8.32 19.58 24.37
CA LYS A 12 7.20 20.00 23.52
C LYS A 12 6.59 18.80 22.83
N ILE A 13 5.50 18.30 23.41
CA ILE A 13 4.89 17.02 23.06
C ILE A 13 3.61 17.25 22.25
N LEU A 14 3.58 16.72 21.03
CA LEU A 14 2.37 16.60 20.23
C LEU A 14 1.64 15.30 20.58
N ILE A 15 0.36 15.38 20.95
CA ILE A 15 -0.51 14.23 21.17
C ILE A 15 -1.57 14.24 20.08
N THR A 16 -1.56 13.26 19.16
CA THR A 16 -2.58 13.17 18.09
C THR A 16 -3.75 12.31 18.55
N GLY A 17 -4.98 12.62 18.13
CA GLY A 17 -6.18 11.90 18.58
C GLY A 17 -6.51 12.23 20.04
N ALA A 18 -6.04 13.38 20.53
CA ALA A 18 -6.06 13.79 21.92
C ALA A 18 -7.46 13.90 22.55
N ALA A 19 -8.51 14.11 21.75
CA ALA A 19 -9.89 14.13 22.24
C ALA A 19 -10.51 12.72 22.36
N GLY A 20 -9.83 11.69 21.87
CA GLY A 20 -10.21 10.29 22.04
C GLY A 20 -10.01 9.79 23.48
N PHE A 21 -10.54 8.60 23.76
CA PHE A 21 -10.56 8.02 25.12
C PHE A 21 -9.16 7.92 25.74
N ILE A 22 -8.25 7.15 25.14
CA ILE A 22 -6.92 6.90 25.70
C ILE A 22 -6.08 8.18 25.75
N ALA A 23 -6.03 8.91 24.64
CA ALA A 23 -5.15 10.05 24.48
C ALA A 23 -5.54 11.24 25.39
N SER A 24 -6.82 11.43 25.67
CA SER A 24 -7.27 12.48 26.60
C SER A 24 -6.83 12.20 28.04
N HIS A 25 -6.89 10.93 28.49
CA HIS A 25 -6.33 10.54 29.79
C HIS A 25 -4.82 10.77 29.88
N VAL A 26 -4.08 10.46 28.81
CA VAL A 26 -2.64 10.74 28.73
C VAL A 26 -2.37 12.24 28.78
N THR A 27 -3.10 13.03 27.98
CA THR A 27 -3.00 14.50 27.92
C THR A 27 -3.23 15.13 29.30
N ASN A 28 -4.35 14.81 29.94
CA ASN A 28 -4.70 15.33 31.26
C ASN A 28 -3.65 14.97 32.34
N ARG A 29 -3.12 13.74 32.31
CA ARG A 29 -2.09 13.30 33.27
C ARG A 29 -0.75 13.98 33.03
N LEU A 30 -0.33 14.18 31.77
CA LEU A 30 0.93 14.84 31.46
C LEU A 30 0.92 16.30 31.91
N ILE A 31 -0.17 17.02 31.63
CA ILE A 31 -0.31 18.42 32.00
C ILE A 31 -0.30 18.60 33.52
N LYS A 32 -0.99 17.71 34.24
CA LYS A 32 -1.05 17.76 35.71
C LYS A 32 0.27 17.42 36.37
N ASN A 33 0.96 16.38 35.89
CA ASN A 33 2.12 15.81 36.58
C ASN A 33 3.46 16.42 36.12
N TYR A 34 3.49 17.02 34.93
CA TYR A 34 4.70 17.57 34.32
C TYR A 34 4.45 19.01 33.82
N PRO A 35 4.38 20.00 34.73
CA PRO A 35 4.10 21.39 34.37
C PRO A 35 5.16 22.02 33.47
N GLY A 36 6.38 21.46 33.44
CA GLY A 36 7.45 21.88 32.52
C GLY A 36 7.25 21.43 31.07
N TYR A 37 6.33 20.51 30.79
CA TYR A 37 6.02 20.09 29.42
C TYR A 37 4.98 21.00 28.80
N LYS A 38 5.22 21.42 27.55
CA LYS A 38 4.21 22.02 26.69
C LYS A 38 3.52 20.91 25.89
N ILE A 39 2.21 20.79 26.06
CA ILE A 39 1.41 19.77 25.39
C ILE A 39 0.55 20.41 24.30
N VAL A 40 0.72 19.92 23.07
CA VAL A 40 -0.08 20.30 21.90
C VAL A 40 -0.97 19.11 21.52
N ALA A 41 -2.28 19.24 21.70
CA ALA A 41 -3.27 18.26 21.29
C ALA A 41 -3.69 18.52 19.84
N LEU A 42 -3.46 17.54 18.95
CA LEU A 42 -3.97 17.57 17.56
C LEU A 42 -5.10 16.57 17.42
N ASP A 43 -6.25 17.00 16.93
CA ASP A 43 -7.40 16.12 16.73
C ASP A 43 -8.27 16.53 15.55
N LYS A 44 -8.78 15.56 14.79
CA LYS A 44 -9.69 15.79 13.66
C LYS A 44 -11.10 16.14 14.14
N LEU A 45 -11.46 15.71 15.36
CA LEU A 45 -12.78 15.77 15.98
C LEU A 45 -13.80 14.94 15.20
N ASP A 46 -13.45 13.68 14.97
CA ASP A 46 -14.32 12.68 14.34
C ASP A 46 -15.35 12.10 15.34
N CYS A 47 -16.13 11.10 14.92
CA CYS A 47 -17.18 10.48 15.72
C CYS A 47 -16.69 9.90 17.07
N CYS A 48 -15.41 9.53 17.17
CA CYS A 48 -14.81 8.93 18.36
C CYS A 48 -14.27 9.99 19.34
N SER A 49 -14.35 11.25 18.98
CA SER A 49 -13.68 12.35 19.66
C SER A 49 -14.64 13.15 20.51
N ASN A 50 -14.27 13.44 21.76
CA ASN A 50 -15.09 14.27 22.65
C ASN A 50 -14.24 15.32 23.36
N LEU A 51 -14.42 16.59 22.98
CA LEU A 51 -13.72 17.72 23.57
C LEU A 51 -13.94 17.86 25.08
N LYS A 52 -15.05 17.33 25.62
CA LYS A 52 -15.29 17.33 27.07
C LYS A 52 -14.21 16.54 27.81
N ASN A 53 -13.58 15.56 27.18
CA ASN A 53 -12.49 14.77 27.76
C ASN A 53 -11.24 15.62 28.07
N LEU A 54 -11.07 16.76 27.39
CA LEU A 54 -9.94 17.68 27.57
C LEU A 54 -10.26 18.87 28.48
N THR A 55 -11.49 18.96 29.00
CA THR A 55 -11.90 20.01 29.95
C THR A 55 -10.94 20.17 31.14
N PRO A 56 -10.43 19.09 31.78
CA PRO A 56 -9.57 19.21 32.95
C PRO A 56 -8.25 19.97 32.72
N CYS A 57 -7.76 20.01 31.47
CA CYS A 57 -6.51 20.68 31.12
C CYS A 57 -6.70 21.93 30.24
N ARG A 58 -7.95 22.26 29.89
CA ARG A 58 -8.26 23.31 28.91
C ARG A 58 -7.78 24.70 29.30
N SER A 59 -7.74 25.01 30.59
CA SER A 59 -7.29 26.30 31.14
C SER A 59 -5.82 26.31 31.53
N SER A 60 -5.08 25.21 31.33
CA SER A 60 -3.68 25.13 31.73
C SER A 60 -2.79 25.94 30.77
N PRO A 61 -1.83 26.73 31.29
CA PRO A 61 -0.98 27.62 30.47
C PRO A 61 -0.02 26.85 29.55
N ASN A 62 0.25 25.58 29.85
CA ASN A 62 1.12 24.70 29.08
C ASN A 62 0.34 23.78 28.11
N PHE A 63 -0.92 24.09 27.82
CA PHE A 63 -1.78 23.31 26.93
C PHE A 63 -2.24 24.12 25.70
N LYS A 64 -2.23 23.48 24.53
CA LYS A 64 -2.82 24.01 23.30
C LYS A 64 -3.57 22.90 22.57
N ILE A 65 -4.77 23.19 22.08
CA ILE A 65 -5.51 22.30 21.18
C ILE A 65 -5.52 22.87 19.77
N VAL A 66 -5.32 21.99 18.79
CA VAL A 66 -5.32 22.28 17.36
C VAL A 66 -6.26 21.29 16.69
N LYS A 67 -7.28 21.81 16.01
CA LYS A 67 -8.11 20.99 15.14
C LYS A 67 -7.36 20.75 13.83
N GLY A 68 -7.18 19.50 13.44
CA GLY A 68 -6.50 19.16 12.20
C GLY A 68 -6.47 17.66 11.92
N ASP A 69 -6.36 17.32 10.64
CA ASP A 69 -6.25 15.94 10.17
C ASP A 69 -4.77 15.57 10.00
N ILE A 70 -4.36 14.44 10.60
CA ILE A 70 -3.00 13.91 10.46
C ILE A 70 -2.65 13.52 9.03
N ALA A 71 -3.65 13.28 8.17
CA ALA A 71 -3.47 13.06 6.74
C ALA A 71 -3.09 14.35 5.98
N SER A 72 -3.19 15.52 6.61
CA SER A 72 -2.88 16.81 5.96
C SER A 72 -1.41 17.20 6.15
N ALA A 73 -0.56 16.83 5.18
CA ALA A 73 0.89 17.00 5.28
C ALA A 73 1.36 18.44 5.54
N ASN A 74 0.83 19.43 4.82
CA ASN A 74 1.25 20.83 4.99
C ASN A 74 0.88 21.37 6.39
N PRO A 75 -0.38 21.23 6.87
CA PRO A 75 -0.74 21.57 8.24
C PRO A 75 0.11 20.86 9.31
N VAL A 76 0.38 19.56 9.15
CA VAL A 76 1.22 18.81 10.10
C VAL A 76 2.64 19.35 10.13
N ASN A 77 3.27 19.56 8.96
CA ASN A 77 4.61 20.14 8.87
C ASN A 77 4.69 21.51 9.54
N HIS A 78 3.73 22.38 9.23
CA HIS A 78 3.64 23.70 9.83
C HIS A 78 3.48 23.63 11.35
N LEU A 79 2.63 22.72 11.85
CA LEU A 79 2.43 22.52 13.29
C LEU A 79 3.71 22.09 14.01
N LEU A 80 4.44 21.11 13.46
CA LEU A 80 5.69 20.64 14.06
C LEU A 80 6.75 21.75 14.15
N ILE A 81 6.84 22.59 13.13
CA ILE A 81 7.79 23.70 13.08
C ILE A 81 7.35 24.83 14.01
N ALA A 82 6.11 25.29 13.89
CA ALA A 82 5.58 26.46 14.61
C ALA A 82 5.54 26.23 16.13
N GLU A 83 5.18 25.02 16.56
CA GLU A 83 5.16 24.67 17.98
C GLU A 83 6.50 24.13 18.48
N ASP A 84 7.48 23.97 17.60
CA ASP A 84 8.82 23.45 17.90
C ASP A 84 8.75 22.07 18.59
N ILE A 85 7.94 21.18 18.02
CA ILE A 85 7.66 19.85 18.60
C ILE A 85 8.92 18.98 18.58
N ASP A 86 9.26 18.41 19.73
CA ASP A 86 10.39 17.48 19.91
C ASP A 86 9.92 16.02 20.08
N THR A 87 8.68 15.82 20.54
CA THR A 87 8.14 14.52 20.88
C THR A 87 6.74 14.36 20.31
N ILE A 88 6.41 13.20 19.72
CA ILE A 88 5.05 12.89 19.28
C ILE A 88 4.57 11.62 19.97
N MET A 89 3.38 11.69 20.59
CA MET A 89 2.60 10.55 21.04
C MET A 89 1.39 10.37 20.11
N HIS A 90 1.47 9.36 19.24
CA HIS A 90 0.50 9.17 18.16
C HIS A 90 -0.60 8.17 18.56
N PHE A 91 -1.80 8.67 18.89
CA PHE A 91 -2.99 7.86 19.19
C PHE A 91 -4.11 7.99 18.15
N ALA A 92 -3.96 8.88 17.17
CA ALA A 92 -4.99 9.10 16.16
C ALA A 92 -5.15 7.86 15.28
N ALA A 93 -6.35 7.28 15.32
CA ALA A 93 -6.75 6.14 14.51
C ALA A 93 -8.28 6.10 14.41
N GLN A 94 -8.80 5.58 13.31
CA GLN A 94 -10.16 5.09 13.23
C GLN A 94 -10.20 3.69 13.86
N THR A 95 -11.12 3.46 14.80
CA THR A 95 -11.09 2.30 15.70
C THR A 95 -12.36 1.44 15.68
N HIS A 96 -13.48 1.95 15.15
CA HIS A 96 -14.70 1.16 15.03
C HIS A 96 -14.54 0.11 13.92
N VAL A 97 -14.37 -1.16 14.30
CA VAL A 97 -14.10 -2.26 13.36
C VAL A 97 -15.20 -2.37 12.30
N ASP A 98 -16.46 -2.11 12.64
CA ASP A 98 -17.59 -2.11 11.69
C ASP A 98 -17.36 -1.13 10.52
N ASN A 99 -16.90 0.09 10.82
CA ASN A 99 -16.57 1.09 9.80
C ASN A 99 -15.40 0.65 8.91
N SER A 100 -14.58 -0.33 9.30
CA SER A 100 -13.51 -0.86 8.46
C SER A 100 -14.02 -1.75 7.32
N PHE A 101 -15.20 -2.35 7.49
CA PHE A 101 -15.88 -3.12 6.45
C PHE A 101 -16.65 -2.22 5.49
N GLU A 102 -17.32 -1.19 6.01
CA GLU A 102 -18.16 -0.28 5.21
C GLU A 102 -17.37 0.85 4.55
N ASN A 103 -16.34 1.39 5.22
CA ASN A 103 -15.50 2.50 4.74
C ASN A 103 -14.00 2.22 4.96
N SER A 104 -13.51 1.14 4.32
CA SER A 104 -12.11 0.71 4.38
C SER A 104 -11.10 1.77 3.92
N PHE A 105 -11.52 2.71 3.05
CA PHE A 105 -10.70 3.82 2.57
C PHE A 105 -10.41 4.84 3.67
N GLU A 106 -11.40 5.24 4.46
CA GLU A 106 -11.18 6.18 5.57
C GLU A 106 -10.30 5.54 6.65
N PHE A 107 -10.50 4.25 6.94
CA PHE A 107 -9.63 3.47 7.82
C PHE A 107 -8.17 3.49 7.35
N THR A 108 -7.98 3.26 6.05
CA THR A 108 -6.64 3.28 5.45
C THR A 108 -6.03 4.67 5.49
N THR A 109 -6.82 5.70 5.19
CA THR A 109 -6.37 7.09 5.17
C THR A 109 -5.92 7.54 6.56
N ASN A 110 -6.70 7.25 7.59
CA ASN A 110 -6.38 7.69 8.95
C ASN A 110 -5.21 6.88 9.54
N ASN A 111 -5.32 5.54 9.53
CA ASN A 111 -4.42 4.68 10.30
C ASN A 111 -3.07 4.43 9.59
N ILE A 112 -3.01 4.66 8.27
CA ILE A 112 -1.85 4.31 7.46
C ILE A 112 -1.24 5.58 6.88
N TYR A 113 -2.03 6.27 6.07
CA TYR A 113 -1.54 7.45 5.38
C TYR A 113 -1.25 8.58 6.36
N GLY A 114 -2.13 8.84 7.33
CA GLY A 114 -1.92 9.82 8.40
C GLY A 114 -0.68 9.54 9.24
N THR A 115 -0.47 8.29 9.67
CA THR A 115 0.77 7.90 10.37
C THR A 115 2.01 8.14 9.51
N HIS A 116 1.94 7.85 8.21
CA HIS A 116 3.07 8.08 7.30
C HIS A 116 3.37 9.56 7.10
N VAL A 117 2.35 10.40 6.96
CA VAL A 117 2.48 11.86 6.92
C VAL A 117 3.24 12.36 8.15
N LEU A 118 2.87 11.89 9.35
CA LEU A 118 3.58 12.25 10.59
C LEU A 118 5.06 11.83 10.57
N VAL A 119 5.35 10.60 10.12
CA VAL A 119 6.74 10.10 10.07
C VAL A 119 7.59 10.87 9.06
N GLU A 120 7.05 11.19 7.89
CA GLU A 120 7.77 12.01 6.90
C GLU A 120 7.97 13.45 7.39
N ALA A 121 6.97 14.02 8.07
CA ALA A 121 7.10 15.33 8.72
C ALA A 121 8.23 15.35 9.77
N CYS A 122 8.37 14.29 10.57
CA CYS A 122 9.49 14.13 11.50
C CYS A 122 10.85 14.09 10.79
N LYS A 123 10.95 13.41 9.64
CA LYS A 123 12.20 13.35 8.85
C LYS A 123 12.59 14.70 8.29
N VAL A 124 11.62 15.44 7.73
CA VAL A 124 11.84 16.77 7.16
C VAL A 124 12.28 17.74 8.24
N THR A 125 11.63 17.72 9.40
CA THR A 125 11.95 18.63 10.50
C THR A 125 13.25 18.26 11.23
N LYS A 126 13.71 17.00 11.17
CA LYS A 126 14.93 16.46 11.81
C LYS A 126 15.02 16.67 13.34
N ARG A 127 13.92 17.07 13.99
CA ARG A 127 13.87 17.43 15.42
C ARG A 127 13.48 16.25 16.33
N ILE A 128 12.78 15.27 15.78
CA ILE A 128 12.13 14.21 16.56
C ILE A 128 12.96 12.93 16.46
N ARG A 129 13.49 12.47 17.61
CA ARG A 129 14.18 11.17 17.71
C ARG A 129 13.14 10.07 17.95
N ARG A 130 13.16 9.01 17.14
CA ARG A 130 12.12 7.96 17.16
C ARG A 130 12.56 6.71 17.95
N PRO A 131 11.83 6.32 19.01
CA PRO A 131 11.68 4.92 19.41
C PRO A 131 10.68 4.21 18.47
N PHE A 132 11.06 3.02 18.01
CA PHE A 132 10.32 2.16 17.08
C PHE A 132 8.95 1.71 17.62
N ASN A 133 7.91 1.69 16.77
CA ASN A 133 6.61 1.07 17.07
C ASN A 133 6.56 -0.37 16.50
N ASP A 134 6.15 -1.35 17.31
CA ASP A 134 6.08 -2.79 17.00
C ASP A 134 4.73 -3.16 16.36
N GLN A 135 4.72 -4.09 15.41
CA GLN A 135 3.56 -4.51 14.60
C GLN A 135 2.72 -5.61 15.28
N ARG A 136 2.85 -5.80 16.61
CA ARG A 136 2.25 -6.93 17.33
C ARG A 136 1.33 -6.44 18.45
N TYR A 137 0.11 -7.00 18.51
CA TYR A 137 -0.83 -6.76 19.61
C TYR A 137 -0.42 -7.45 20.92
N CYS A 138 0.46 -8.46 20.85
CA CYS A 138 1.18 -8.97 22.02
C CYS A 138 2.32 -8.00 22.32
N LEU A 139 2.06 -7.07 23.24
CA LEU A 139 3.03 -6.04 23.63
C LEU A 139 4.03 -6.63 24.63
N ASP A 140 5.32 -6.53 24.31
CA ASP A 140 6.43 -6.81 25.23
C ASP A 140 6.76 -5.55 26.04
N ASP A 141 6.63 -5.63 27.36
CA ASP A 141 6.87 -4.53 28.29
C ASP A 141 8.33 -4.40 28.76
N GLN A 142 9.24 -5.29 28.31
CA GLN A 142 10.65 -5.27 28.72
C GLN A 142 11.34 -3.94 28.45
N LYS A 143 10.98 -3.24 27.36
CA LYS A 143 11.52 -1.89 27.09
C LYS A 143 11.04 -0.86 28.12
N LEU A 144 9.79 -0.94 28.56
CA LEU A 144 9.27 -0.06 29.61
C LEU A 144 9.95 -0.35 30.95
N LYS A 145 10.17 -1.63 31.28
CA LYS A 145 10.93 -2.06 32.47
C LYS A 145 12.36 -1.49 32.47
N LYS A 146 13.04 -1.53 31.32
CA LYS A 146 14.38 -0.93 31.14
C LYS A 146 14.39 0.60 31.28
N LEU A 147 13.27 1.28 30.99
CA LEU A 147 13.09 2.71 31.22
C LEU A 147 12.67 3.04 32.67
N GLY A 148 12.73 2.07 33.59
CA GLY A 148 12.42 2.26 35.01
C GLY A 148 10.93 2.08 35.37
N ARG A 149 10.08 1.67 34.42
CA ARG A 149 8.66 1.41 34.70
C ARG A 149 8.50 0.08 35.42
N GLN A 150 8.17 0.13 36.70
CA GLN A 150 7.78 -1.05 37.47
C GLN A 150 6.26 -1.21 37.51
N GLU A 151 5.81 -2.46 37.48
CA GLU A 151 4.42 -2.80 37.75
C GLU A 151 4.09 -2.44 39.20
N ARG A 152 3.14 -1.53 39.39
CA ARG A 152 2.72 -1.09 40.74
C ARG A 152 1.56 -1.91 41.29
N THR A 153 0.76 -2.48 40.40
CA THR A 153 -0.44 -3.23 40.73
C THR A 153 -0.53 -4.38 39.73
N PRO A 154 -0.42 -5.63 40.18
CA PRO A 154 -0.66 -6.81 39.36
C PRO A 154 -2.03 -6.78 38.68
N TRP A 155 -2.13 -7.38 37.49
CA TRP A 155 -3.37 -7.41 36.71
C TRP A 155 -4.57 -7.92 37.53
N GLU A 156 -4.41 -9.03 38.25
CA GLU A 156 -5.46 -9.66 39.03
C GLU A 156 -5.96 -8.75 40.15
N GLU A 157 -5.03 -8.06 40.83
CA GLU A 157 -5.35 -7.10 41.89
C GLU A 157 -6.04 -5.87 41.32
N GLY A 158 -5.53 -5.30 40.23
CA GLY A 158 -6.12 -4.15 39.55
C GLY A 158 -7.53 -4.46 39.05
N LEU A 159 -7.77 -5.66 38.51
CA LEU A 159 -9.09 -6.11 38.08
C LEU A 159 -10.05 -6.26 39.27
N LYS A 160 -9.58 -6.82 40.39
CA LYS A 160 -10.36 -6.92 41.63
C LYS A 160 -10.76 -5.54 42.15
N MET A 161 -9.81 -4.61 42.25
CA MET A 161 -10.06 -3.23 42.67
C MET A 161 -11.07 -2.53 41.75
N THR A 162 -10.92 -2.73 40.43
CA THR A 162 -11.82 -2.15 39.43
C THR A 162 -13.24 -2.69 39.57
N LYS A 163 -13.40 -4.01 39.74
CA LYS A 163 -14.70 -4.65 39.99
C LYS A 163 -15.34 -4.13 41.27
N GLU A 164 -14.57 -4.07 42.36
CA GLU A 164 -15.05 -3.56 43.64
C GLU A 164 -15.51 -2.10 43.53
N TRP A 165 -14.75 -1.27 42.82
CA TRP A 165 -15.10 0.13 42.59
C TRP A 165 -16.42 0.24 41.83
N TYR A 166 -16.61 -0.49 40.74
CA TYR A 166 -17.87 -0.45 39.98
C TYR A 166 -19.05 -1.03 40.76
N THR A 167 -18.82 -2.05 41.59
CA THR A 167 -19.87 -2.62 42.46
C THR A 167 -20.33 -1.59 43.51
N ARG A 168 -19.41 -0.74 43.99
CA ARG A 168 -19.73 0.36 44.93
C ARG A 168 -20.30 1.60 44.23
N ASN A 169 -20.18 1.72 42.91
CA ASN A 169 -20.62 2.87 42.12
C ASN A 169 -21.57 2.46 40.97
N PRO A 170 -22.72 1.83 41.26
CA PRO A 170 -23.60 1.24 40.24
C PRO A 170 -24.19 2.29 39.28
N ASN A 171 -24.38 3.52 39.74
CA ASN A 171 -24.96 4.60 38.93
C ASN A 171 -23.96 5.24 37.96
N TRP A 172 -22.69 4.81 37.95
CA TRP A 172 -21.65 5.41 37.12
C TRP A 172 -21.86 5.19 35.62
N TRP A 173 -22.37 4.02 35.23
CA TRP A 173 -22.46 3.63 33.82
C TRP A 173 -23.71 4.16 33.11
N GLY A 174 -24.71 4.64 33.84
CA GLY A 174 -26.02 4.95 33.27
C GLY A 174 -26.68 3.71 32.64
N ASP A 175 -27.46 3.91 31.57
CA ASP A 175 -28.08 2.80 30.82
C ASP A 175 -27.07 2.13 29.87
N VAL A 176 -26.69 0.90 30.20
CA VAL A 176 -25.77 0.06 29.41
C VAL A 176 -26.48 -0.99 28.56
N SER A 177 -27.82 -0.96 28.47
CA SER A 177 -28.61 -1.94 27.71
C SER A 177 -28.16 -2.03 26.26
N ALA A 178 -27.69 -0.91 25.69
CA ALA A 178 -27.10 -0.86 24.36
C ALA A 178 -25.88 -1.78 24.19
N ALA A 179 -25.03 -1.93 25.21
CA ALA A 179 -23.81 -2.74 25.17
C ALA A 179 -24.08 -4.26 25.33
N LEU A 180 -25.29 -4.64 25.74
CA LEU A 180 -25.70 -6.04 25.90
C LEU A 180 -26.24 -6.65 24.60
N HIS A 181 -26.40 -5.86 23.54
CA HIS A 181 -26.79 -6.37 22.23
C HIS A 181 -25.57 -6.88 21.46
N PRO A 182 -25.64 -8.09 20.88
CA PRO A 182 -24.56 -8.65 20.08
C PRO A 182 -24.27 -7.79 18.84
N HIS A 183 -22.99 -7.54 18.58
CA HIS A 183 -22.48 -6.85 17.39
C HIS A 183 -22.17 -7.85 16.26
N PRO A 184 -22.24 -7.46 14.97
CA PRO A 184 -22.51 -6.10 14.46
C PRO A 184 -24.00 -5.75 14.41
N ARG A 185 -24.32 -4.47 14.61
CA ARG A 185 -25.64 -3.92 14.31
C ARG A 185 -25.66 -3.54 12.84
N ILE A 186 -26.49 -4.20 12.02
CA ILE A 186 -26.85 -3.68 10.70
C ILE A 186 -27.69 -2.43 10.94
N SER A 187 -27.03 -1.27 11.05
CA SER A 187 -27.71 0.02 11.12
C SER A 187 -28.09 0.44 9.72
N LEU A 188 -29.37 0.32 9.38
CA LEU A 188 -29.99 0.89 8.17
C LEU A 188 -30.05 2.44 8.18
N ILE A 189 -29.28 3.12 9.04
CA ILE A 189 -29.18 4.58 9.06
C ILE A 189 -28.06 5.00 8.13
N VAL A 190 -28.37 4.92 6.83
CA VAL A 190 -27.76 5.76 5.80
C VAL A 190 -28.13 7.19 6.16
N HIS A 191 -27.21 8.06 6.59
CA HIS A 191 -27.35 9.52 6.50
C HIS A 191 -25.99 10.20 6.72
N PHE A 192 -25.21 10.32 5.65
CA PHE A 192 -24.43 11.52 5.30
C PHE A 192 -24.17 11.55 3.78
N ASN A 193 -25.17 12.06 3.05
CA ASN A 193 -25.10 12.89 1.83
C ASN A 193 -24.02 12.67 0.74
N GLU A 194 -23.72 11.42 0.36
CA GLU A 194 -23.19 11.11 -0.99
C GLU A 194 -24.09 10.12 -1.78
N ASP A 195 -24.88 9.29 -1.09
CA ASP A 195 -25.78 8.29 -1.72
C ASP A 195 -27.08 8.88 -2.32
N ALA A 196 -27.37 10.17 -2.06
CA ALA A 196 -28.49 10.87 -2.71
C ALA A 196 -28.31 10.91 -4.24
N TRP A 197 -27.07 10.96 -4.73
CA TRP A 197 -26.79 10.98 -6.16
C TRP A 197 -27.05 9.63 -6.84
N LEU A 198 -26.83 8.52 -6.12
CA LEU A 198 -27.10 7.16 -6.59
C LEU A 198 -28.61 6.88 -6.68
N SER A 199 -29.39 7.47 -5.78
CA SER A 199 -30.84 7.30 -5.73
C SER A 199 -31.58 8.21 -6.73
N GLU A 200 -31.10 9.45 -6.95
CA GLU A 200 -31.69 10.36 -7.92
C GLU A 200 -31.37 10.02 -9.39
N ASN A 201 -30.21 9.40 -9.67
CA ASN A 201 -29.83 8.96 -11.02
C ASN A 201 -29.97 7.45 -11.27
N GLY A 202 -30.44 6.69 -10.27
CA GLY A 202 -30.54 5.23 -10.30
C GLY A 202 -31.84 4.65 -10.86
N CYS A 203 -32.85 5.47 -11.12
CA CYS A 203 -34.14 5.01 -11.68
C CYS A 203 -34.29 5.45 -13.13
N MET A 204 -33.60 4.76 -14.04
CA MET A 204 -34.00 4.75 -15.45
C MET A 204 -34.75 3.45 -15.70
N SER A 205 -36.03 3.60 -16.07
CA SER A 205 -36.92 2.56 -16.57
C SER A 205 -36.17 1.56 -17.46
N GLU A 206 -36.32 0.27 -17.16
CA GLU A 206 -35.92 -0.84 -18.04
C GLU A 206 -36.72 -0.78 -19.35
N GLY A 207 -36.29 0.10 -20.25
CA GLY A 207 -36.60 -0.03 -21.66
C GLY A 207 -35.71 -1.13 -22.21
N GLU A 208 -36.32 -2.25 -22.59
CA GLU A 208 -35.70 -3.35 -23.35
C GLU A 208 -35.10 -2.81 -24.66
N LYS A 209 -33.87 -2.29 -24.59
CA LYS A 209 -32.99 -2.17 -25.74
C LYS A 209 -32.03 -3.34 -25.68
N SER A 210 -32.22 -4.27 -26.61
CA SER A 210 -31.31 -5.35 -27.01
C SER A 210 -29.88 -5.11 -26.49
N ARG A 211 -29.55 -5.75 -25.36
CA ARG A 211 -28.19 -5.75 -24.82
C ARG A 211 -27.32 -6.45 -25.85
N SER A 212 -26.46 -5.72 -26.56
CA SER A 212 -25.41 -6.36 -27.33
C SER A 212 -24.62 -7.25 -26.37
N SER A 213 -24.61 -8.56 -26.60
CA SER A 213 -23.96 -9.59 -25.77
C SER A 213 -22.42 -9.49 -25.74
N GLY A 214 -21.86 -8.38 -26.23
CA GLY A 214 -20.42 -8.15 -26.37
C GLY A 214 -19.77 -7.65 -25.08
N LEU A 215 -18.55 -8.13 -24.85
CA LEU A 215 -17.67 -7.67 -23.78
C LEU A 215 -17.39 -6.17 -23.94
N ARG A 216 -17.48 -5.43 -22.83
CA ARG A 216 -17.11 -4.02 -22.73
C ARG A 216 -16.11 -3.81 -21.61
N PHE A 217 -14.95 -3.23 -21.90
CA PHE A 217 -13.88 -3.03 -20.92
C PHE A 217 -13.74 -1.57 -20.52
N LEU A 218 -13.53 -1.31 -19.23
CA LEU A 218 -13.06 -0.03 -18.71
C LEU A 218 -11.59 -0.17 -18.33
N ILE A 219 -10.70 0.64 -18.89
CA ILE A 219 -9.26 0.54 -18.68
C ILE A 219 -8.72 1.80 -18.00
N TYR A 220 -8.03 1.64 -16.87
CA TYR A 220 -7.26 2.71 -16.23
C TYR A 220 -5.78 2.61 -16.58
N GLY A 221 -5.11 3.76 -16.72
CA GLY A 221 -3.67 3.84 -17.04
C GLY A 221 -3.34 4.04 -18.52
N ARG A 222 -4.16 4.79 -19.28
CA ARG A 222 -3.96 5.08 -20.71
C ARG A 222 -2.55 5.57 -21.08
N THR A 223 -1.97 6.44 -20.25
CA THR A 223 -0.63 7.02 -20.45
C THR A 223 0.50 6.05 -20.10
N GLY A 224 0.18 4.96 -19.41
CA GLY A 224 1.09 3.89 -19.04
C GLY A 224 1.35 2.92 -20.19
N TRP A 225 2.47 2.21 -20.11
CA TRP A 225 2.90 1.29 -21.16
C TRP A 225 1.93 0.12 -21.37
N ILE A 226 1.56 -0.59 -20.29
CA ILE A 226 0.62 -1.72 -20.36
C ILE A 226 -0.79 -1.25 -20.75
N GLY A 227 -1.27 -0.15 -20.17
CA GLY A 227 -2.61 0.38 -20.49
C GLY A 227 -2.75 0.80 -21.96
N GLY A 228 -1.70 1.37 -22.55
CA GLY A 228 -1.64 1.67 -23.98
C GLY A 228 -1.67 0.41 -24.85
N LEU A 229 -0.89 -0.62 -24.49
CA LEU A 229 -0.88 -1.91 -25.20
C LEU A 229 -2.22 -2.64 -25.13
N LEU A 230 -2.88 -2.61 -23.96
CA LEU A 230 -4.21 -3.20 -23.78
C LEU A 230 -5.25 -2.56 -24.71
N GLY A 231 -5.27 -1.23 -24.84
CA GLY A 231 -6.22 -0.57 -25.76
C GLY A 231 -5.94 -0.89 -27.24
N LYS A 232 -4.67 -0.96 -27.65
CA LYS A 232 -4.29 -1.41 -29.00
C LYS A 232 -4.76 -2.85 -29.26
N LEU A 233 -4.62 -3.73 -28.26
CA LEU A 233 -5.03 -5.11 -28.35
C LEU A 233 -6.56 -5.27 -28.41
N CYS A 234 -7.31 -4.50 -27.60
CA CYS A 234 -8.76 -4.44 -27.68
C CYS A 234 -9.23 -3.98 -29.06
N THR A 235 -8.61 -2.92 -29.60
CA THR A 235 -8.89 -2.42 -30.97
C THR A 235 -8.66 -3.52 -32.01
N LYS A 236 -7.50 -4.18 -31.97
CA LYS A 236 -7.14 -5.27 -32.91
C LYS A 236 -8.10 -6.46 -32.85
N ARG A 237 -8.67 -6.73 -31.67
CA ARG A 237 -9.59 -7.87 -31.43
C ARG A 237 -11.08 -7.49 -31.53
N GLY A 238 -11.40 -6.25 -31.88
CA GLY A 238 -12.79 -5.77 -31.94
C GLY A 238 -13.51 -5.80 -30.59
N ILE A 239 -12.78 -5.67 -29.48
CA ILE A 239 -13.38 -5.63 -28.13
C ILE A 239 -13.71 -4.18 -27.79
N ASN A 240 -14.97 -3.92 -27.43
CA ASN A 240 -15.41 -2.59 -27.00
C ASN A 240 -14.68 -2.20 -25.71
N PHE A 241 -14.06 -1.02 -25.70
CA PHE A 241 -13.39 -0.52 -24.50
C PHE A 241 -13.42 1.00 -24.43
N GLU A 242 -13.35 1.52 -23.21
CA GLU A 242 -13.15 2.93 -22.92
C GLU A 242 -12.04 3.09 -21.89
N TYR A 243 -11.29 4.19 -21.99
CA TYR A 243 -10.35 4.57 -20.95
C TYR A 243 -11.07 5.38 -19.86
N GLY A 244 -10.80 5.06 -18.60
CA GLY A 244 -11.26 5.86 -17.47
C GLY A 244 -10.71 7.29 -17.55
N THR A 245 -11.58 8.25 -17.27
CA THR A 245 -11.22 9.68 -17.18
C THR A 245 -10.95 10.10 -15.74
N GLY A 246 -11.50 9.36 -14.78
CA GLY A 246 -11.34 9.59 -13.36
C GLY A 246 -9.92 9.31 -12.87
N ARG A 247 -9.54 10.02 -11.81
CA ARG A 247 -8.30 9.78 -11.08
C ARG A 247 -8.56 8.70 -10.03
N LEU A 248 -7.68 7.70 -9.92
CA LEU A 248 -7.89 6.57 -8.99
C LEU A 248 -8.01 6.98 -7.52
N GLN A 249 -7.47 8.15 -7.14
CA GLN A 249 -7.63 8.72 -5.80
C GLN A 249 -9.00 9.36 -5.54
N ASP A 250 -9.82 9.57 -6.57
CA ASP A 250 -11.12 10.22 -6.48
C ASP A 250 -12.23 9.19 -6.78
N ARG A 251 -12.80 8.63 -5.70
CA ARG A 251 -13.86 7.61 -5.76
C ARG A 251 -15.04 8.06 -6.62
N ARG A 252 -15.45 9.32 -6.54
CA ARG A 252 -16.60 9.85 -7.29
C ARG A 252 -16.35 9.75 -8.78
N SER A 253 -15.17 10.17 -9.23
CA SER A 253 -14.80 10.09 -10.64
C SER A 253 -14.78 8.65 -11.19
N ILE A 254 -14.40 7.68 -10.35
CA ILE A 254 -14.41 6.26 -10.72
C ILE A 254 -15.84 5.72 -10.82
N MET A 255 -16.73 6.13 -9.90
CA MET A 255 -18.15 5.77 -9.95
C MET A 255 -18.84 6.33 -11.19
N GLU A 256 -18.59 7.60 -11.53
CA GLU A 256 -19.10 8.24 -12.74
C GLU A 256 -18.61 7.51 -14.01
N ASP A 257 -17.35 7.11 -14.07
CA ASP A 257 -16.81 6.29 -15.16
C ASP A 257 -17.53 4.93 -15.26
N ILE A 258 -17.75 4.22 -14.15
CA ILE A 258 -18.43 2.92 -14.14
C ILE A 258 -19.90 3.07 -14.59
N MET A 259 -20.61 4.08 -14.08
CA MET A 259 -22.01 4.33 -14.42
C MET A 259 -22.18 4.72 -15.89
N ARG A 260 -21.28 5.57 -16.41
CA ARG A 260 -21.29 6.02 -17.81
C ARG A 260 -20.95 4.88 -18.77
N VAL A 261 -19.85 4.17 -18.52
CA VAL A 261 -19.33 3.16 -19.45
C VAL A 261 -20.13 1.86 -19.37
N ARG A 262 -20.70 1.55 -18.20
CA ARG A 262 -21.37 0.27 -17.89
C ARG A 262 -20.51 -0.93 -18.32
N PRO A 263 -19.25 -1.04 -17.85
CA PRO A 263 -18.32 -2.06 -18.31
C PRO A 263 -18.69 -3.44 -17.80
N THR A 264 -18.39 -4.48 -18.59
CA THR A 264 -18.44 -5.87 -18.14
C THR A 264 -17.21 -6.26 -17.31
N ARG A 265 -16.06 -5.62 -17.55
CA ARG A 265 -14.78 -5.86 -16.85
C ARG A 265 -14.01 -4.55 -16.72
N VAL A 266 -13.23 -4.44 -15.64
CA VAL A 266 -12.34 -3.30 -15.40
C VAL A 266 -10.90 -3.78 -15.35
N PHE A 267 -10.01 -3.12 -16.10
CA PHE A 267 -8.58 -3.36 -16.08
C PHE A 267 -7.87 -2.18 -15.42
N ASN A 268 -7.12 -2.44 -14.35
CA ASN A 268 -6.26 -1.43 -13.75
C ASN A 268 -4.81 -1.65 -14.18
N ALA A 269 -4.35 -0.83 -15.14
CA ALA A 269 -2.95 -0.74 -15.55
C ALA A 269 -2.33 0.60 -15.13
N ALA A 270 -2.98 1.33 -14.23
CA ALA A 270 -2.44 2.56 -13.68
C ALA A 270 -1.31 2.23 -12.69
N GLY A 271 -0.24 3.00 -12.78
CA GLY A 271 0.88 2.94 -11.87
C GLY A 271 1.65 4.23 -11.95
N VAL A 272 2.31 4.61 -10.86
CA VAL A 272 3.17 5.79 -10.85
C VAL A 272 4.41 5.50 -11.70
N THR A 273 4.66 6.34 -12.71
CA THR A 273 5.77 6.14 -13.66
C THR A 273 6.86 7.20 -13.43
N GLY A 274 7.79 6.94 -12.51
CA GLY A 274 9.06 7.67 -12.38
C GLY A 274 10.23 6.94 -13.07
N ARG A 275 11.24 7.68 -13.55
CA ARG A 275 12.54 7.11 -13.99
C ARG A 275 13.53 7.20 -12.81
N PRO A 276 14.30 6.15 -12.43
CA PRO A 276 14.08 4.71 -12.52
C PRO A 276 13.14 4.25 -11.38
N ASN A 277 12.11 3.47 -11.72
CA ASN A 277 10.88 3.29 -10.93
C ASN A 277 11.08 2.96 -9.44
N VAL A 278 12.01 2.07 -9.07
CA VAL A 278 12.22 1.70 -7.65
C VAL A 278 12.96 2.80 -6.88
N ASP A 279 13.99 3.41 -7.49
CA ASP A 279 14.82 4.43 -6.84
C ASP A 279 14.03 5.75 -6.67
N TRP A 280 13.14 6.05 -7.62
CA TRP A 280 12.19 7.15 -7.48
C TRP A 280 11.23 6.91 -6.30
N CYS A 281 10.75 5.69 -6.10
CA CYS A 281 9.91 5.33 -4.95
C CYS A 281 10.65 5.46 -3.60
N GLU A 282 11.98 5.38 -3.58
CA GLU A 282 12.77 5.60 -2.36
C GLU A 282 12.80 7.07 -1.92
N SER A 283 12.71 7.99 -2.88
CA SER A 283 12.61 9.44 -2.64
C SER A 283 11.16 9.94 -2.54
N HIS A 284 10.20 9.17 -3.07
CA HIS A 284 8.77 9.53 -3.14
C HIS A 284 7.93 8.55 -2.31
N LYS A 285 8.28 8.46 -1.02
CA LYS A 285 7.75 7.44 -0.12
C LYS A 285 6.26 7.61 0.17
N VAL A 286 5.79 8.86 0.31
CA VAL A 286 4.35 9.14 0.52
C VAL A 286 3.49 8.57 -0.60
N GLU A 287 4.02 8.54 -1.82
CA GLU A 287 3.30 8.07 -3.02
C GLU A 287 3.37 6.53 -3.18
N THR A 288 4.13 5.82 -2.34
CA THR A 288 4.52 4.44 -2.62
C THR A 288 4.55 3.51 -1.40
N ILE A 289 3.71 3.54 -0.35
CA ILE A 289 3.97 2.86 0.96
C ILE A 289 3.47 1.41 1.10
N ARG A 290 4.27 0.48 1.74
CA ARG A 290 3.94 -0.49 2.85
C ARG A 290 4.56 -1.94 2.92
N THR A 291 5.38 -2.30 3.95
CA THR A 291 5.50 -3.61 4.73
C THR A 291 6.38 -4.85 4.27
N ASN A 292 6.81 -5.77 5.18
CA ASN A 292 8.11 -6.50 5.23
C ASN A 292 8.02 -8.06 5.45
N VAL A 293 9.03 -8.88 5.02
CA VAL A 293 9.79 -10.00 5.68
C VAL A 293 10.65 -10.78 4.63
N GLU A 294 11.69 -11.55 5.01
CA GLU A 294 12.77 -12.19 4.18
C GLU A 294 12.63 -13.72 3.91
N HIS A 295 13.24 -14.27 2.83
CA HIS A 295 13.51 -15.71 2.60
C HIS A 295 14.69 -15.93 1.62
N PRO A 296 15.53 -16.98 1.79
CA PRO A 296 16.75 -17.22 1.02
C PRO A 296 16.57 -17.53 -0.48
N GLN A 297 17.56 -17.10 -1.27
CA GLN A 297 17.69 -17.16 -2.73
C GLN A 297 18.32 -18.49 -3.18
N GLY A 298 17.84 -19.10 -4.29
CA GLY A 298 18.51 -20.24 -4.95
C GLY A 298 17.94 -21.65 -4.70
N SER A 299 16.69 -21.80 -4.25
CA SER A 299 16.12 -23.11 -3.84
C SER A 299 15.63 -24.03 -4.97
N SER A 300 15.71 -23.63 -6.25
CA SER A 300 15.10 -24.33 -7.41
C SER A 300 13.58 -24.57 -7.33
N ILE A 301 12.92 -23.95 -6.35
CA ILE A 301 11.47 -23.98 -6.13
C ILE A 301 10.97 -22.53 -6.29
N GLY A 302 10.15 -22.29 -7.32
CA GLY A 302 9.56 -20.97 -7.55
C GLY A 302 8.50 -20.60 -6.50
N PHE A 303 8.34 -19.31 -6.23
CA PHE A 303 7.30 -18.80 -5.34
C PHE A 303 5.92 -19.01 -5.93
N LYS A 304 5.01 -19.59 -5.17
CA LYS A 304 3.59 -19.78 -5.51
C LYS A 304 2.75 -18.56 -5.15
N GLU A 305 1.51 -18.53 -5.61
CA GLU A 305 0.57 -17.44 -5.33
C GLU A 305 0.15 -17.35 -3.86
N LYS A 306 0.26 -18.46 -3.11
CA LYS A 306 -0.04 -18.52 -1.67
C LYS A 306 1.13 -18.08 -0.80
N ASP A 307 2.33 -17.98 -1.36
CA ASP A 307 3.53 -17.66 -0.59
C ASP A 307 3.52 -16.19 -0.18
N LYS A 308 3.93 -15.93 1.06
CA LYS A 308 4.06 -14.57 1.58
C LYS A 308 5.24 -13.87 0.90
N PRO A 309 5.08 -12.60 0.49
CA PRO A 309 6.18 -11.82 -0.06
C PRO A 309 7.38 -11.79 0.90
N ASN A 310 8.53 -12.19 0.39
CA ASN A 310 9.76 -12.38 1.15
C ASN A 310 10.89 -11.40 0.74
N PHE A 311 10.61 -10.48 -0.20
CA PHE A 311 11.58 -9.50 -0.66
C PHE A 311 11.07 -8.10 -0.44
N ILE A 312 11.74 -7.39 0.45
CA ILE A 312 11.34 -6.09 1.00
C ILE A 312 12.54 -5.13 1.05
N GLY A 313 13.57 -5.43 0.26
CA GLY A 313 14.80 -4.64 0.18
C GLY A 313 14.61 -3.24 -0.41
N SER A 314 13.40 -2.92 -0.89
CA SER A 314 13.01 -1.57 -1.28
C SER A 314 11.64 -1.22 -0.73
N PHE A 315 11.42 0.07 -0.50
CA PHE A 315 10.15 0.65 -0.12
C PHE A 315 9.04 0.32 -1.14
N TYR A 316 9.36 0.31 -2.43
CA TYR A 316 8.43 -0.12 -3.48
C TYR A 316 7.96 -1.57 -3.31
N SER A 317 8.91 -2.50 -3.11
CA SER A 317 8.59 -3.93 -3.00
C SER A 317 7.71 -4.22 -1.80
N LYS A 318 8.00 -3.52 -0.70
CA LYS A 318 7.17 -3.56 0.49
C LYS A 318 5.71 -3.28 0.11
N THR A 319 5.44 -2.10 -0.39
CA THR A 319 4.10 -1.57 -0.73
C THR A 319 3.25 -2.51 -1.54
N LYS A 320 3.86 -3.10 -2.54
CA LYS A 320 3.18 -4.04 -3.41
C LYS A 320 2.76 -5.29 -2.65
N ALA A 321 3.55 -5.75 -1.67
CA ALA A 321 3.16 -6.84 -0.79
C ALA A 321 1.92 -6.49 0.05
N MET A 322 1.87 -5.32 0.69
CA MET A 322 0.69 -4.94 1.48
C MET A 322 -0.55 -4.65 0.62
N VAL A 323 -0.39 -4.04 -0.55
CA VAL A 323 -1.53 -3.87 -1.48
C VAL A 323 -2.05 -5.23 -1.92
N GLU A 324 -1.17 -6.17 -2.28
CA GLU A 324 -1.59 -7.52 -2.63
C GLU A 324 -2.30 -8.23 -1.47
N ASP A 325 -1.83 -8.06 -0.24
CA ASP A 325 -2.46 -8.64 0.95
C ASP A 325 -3.86 -8.05 1.20
N LEU A 326 -4.01 -6.72 1.08
CA LEU A 326 -5.31 -6.04 1.17
C LEU A 326 -6.27 -6.48 0.05
N LEU A 327 -5.77 -6.72 -1.17
CA LEU A 327 -6.59 -7.14 -2.30
C LEU A 327 -7.15 -8.57 -2.15
N LYS A 328 -6.63 -9.39 -1.22
CA LYS A 328 -7.17 -10.73 -0.94
C LYS A 328 -8.57 -10.68 -0.32
N GLU A 329 -8.88 -9.60 0.39
CA GLU A 329 -10.21 -9.38 0.99
C GLU A 329 -11.30 -9.06 -0.06
N TYR A 330 -10.91 -8.82 -1.32
CA TYR A 330 -11.82 -8.50 -2.40
C TYR A 330 -11.97 -9.68 -3.38
N GLU A 331 -13.01 -10.49 -3.20
CA GLU A 331 -13.23 -11.71 -3.99
C GLU A 331 -13.37 -11.48 -5.50
N ASN A 332 -13.73 -10.26 -5.92
CA ASN A 332 -13.90 -9.88 -7.31
C ASN A 332 -12.59 -9.44 -8.00
N VAL A 333 -11.47 -9.39 -7.28
CA VAL A 333 -10.19 -8.91 -7.81
C VAL A 333 -9.34 -10.05 -8.37
N CYS A 334 -8.67 -9.80 -9.49
CA CYS A 334 -7.61 -10.64 -10.02
C CYS A 334 -6.29 -9.85 -10.04
N THR A 335 -5.28 -10.34 -9.32
CA THR A 335 -3.97 -9.70 -9.21
C THR A 335 -2.96 -10.47 -10.04
N LEU A 336 -2.34 -9.80 -11.02
CA LEU A 336 -1.32 -10.37 -11.90
C LEU A 336 0.08 -9.91 -11.49
N ARG A 337 0.93 -10.83 -11.03
CA ARG A 337 2.32 -10.54 -10.65
C ARG A 337 3.22 -10.50 -11.89
N VAL A 338 3.35 -9.32 -12.48
CA VAL A 338 4.25 -9.05 -13.62
C VAL A 338 5.69 -8.83 -13.13
N ARG A 339 6.68 -9.39 -13.83
CA ARG A 339 8.11 -9.14 -13.57
C ARG A 339 8.85 -8.80 -14.85
N MET A 340 9.75 -7.81 -14.76
CA MET A 340 10.69 -7.41 -15.84
C MET A 340 10.04 -7.43 -17.23
N PRO A 341 9.03 -6.59 -17.50
CA PRO A 341 8.24 -6.68 -18.73
C PRO A 341 9.10 -6.46 -19.98
N ILE A 342 8.92 -7.35 -20.96
CA ILE A 342 9.58 -7.35 -22.26
C ILE A 342 8.52 -7.20 -23.35
N SER A 343 8.84 -6.48 -24.43
CA SER A 343 8.01 -6.46 -25.64
C SER A 343 8.82 -6.60 -26.92
N SER A 344 8.14 -6.87 -28.03
CA SER A 344 8.68 -6.78 -29.39
C SER A 344 9.22 -5.40 -29.75
N ASP A 345 8.64 -4.31 -29.20
CA ASP A 345 9.14 -2.95 -29.39
C ASP A 345 10.44 -2.71 -28.58
N LEU A 346 11.59 -2.92 -29.22
CA LEU A 346 12.92 -2.68 -28.65
C LEU A 346 13.31 -1.19 -28.57
N SER A 347 12.51 -0.28 -29.17
CA SER A 347 12.75 1.17 -29.05
C SER A 347 12.28 1.72 -27.71
N ASN A 348 11.35 1.03 -27.05
CA ASN A 348 10.73 1.49 -25.82
C ASN A 348 11.70 1.46 -24.63
N PRO A 349 11.99 2.60 -23.97
CA PRO A 349 12.95 2.65 -22.87
C PRO A 349 12.48 1.91 -21.60
N ARG A 350 11.21 1.51 -21.51
CA ARG A 350 10.68 0.71 -20.39
C ARG A 350 10.94 -0.79 -20.56
N ASN A 351 11.15 -1.24 -21.80
CA ASN A 351 11.44 -2.62 -22.15
C ASN A 351 12.71 -3.10 -21.47
N PHE A 352 12.64 -4.25 -20.80
CA PHE A 352 13.75 -4.77 -20.03
C PHE A 352 14.98 -5.06 -20.90
N ILE A 353 14.80 -5.60 -22.12
CA ILE A 353 15.91 -5.86 -23.07
C ILE A 353 16.60 -4.54 -23.44
N THR A 354 15.83 -3.51 -23.79
CA THR A 354 16.36 -2.17 -24.12
C THR A 354 17.14 -1.57 -22.95
N LYS A 355 16.69 -1.78 -21.70
CA LYS A 355 17.43 -1.31 -20.52
C LYS A 355 18.77 -2.00 -20.38
N ILE A 356 18.79 -3.34 -20.38
CA ILE A 356 20.04 -4.09 -20.15
C ILE A 356 21.04 -3.91 -21.29
N SER A 357 20.57 -3.70 -22.54
CA SER A 357 21.44 -3.38 -23.68
C SER A 357 22.18 -2.03 -23.54
N ARG A 358 21.69 -1.14 -22.67
CA ARG A 358 22.29 0.19 -22.43
C ARG A 358 23.11 0.26 -21.15
N TYR A 359 23.12 -0.81 -20.35
CA TYR A 359 23.89 -0.82 -19.12
C TYR A 359 25.35 -1.09 -19.42
N ASN A 360 26.24 -0.31 -18.80
CA ASN A 360 27.68 -0.53 -18.91
C ASN A 360 28.06 -1.92 -18.40
N LYS A 361 27.40 -2.38 -17.33
CA LYS A 361 27.63 -3.69 -16.72
C LYS A 361 26.33 -4.32 -16.22
N VAL A 362 26.27 -5.65 -16.20
CA VAL A 362 25.08 -6.43 -15.82
C VAL A 362 25.39 -7.51 -14.79
N VAL A 363 24.44 -7.81 -13.92
CA VAL A 363 24.56 -8.90 -12.93
C VAL A 363 23.89 -10.15 -13.51
N ASN A 364 24.64 -11.24 -13.61
CA ASN A 364 24.15 -12.47 -14.24
C ASN A 364 23.34 -13.34 -13.27
N ILE A 365 22.06 -13.01 -13.07
CA ILE A 365 21.14 -13.78 -12.23
C ILE A 365 19.89 -14.16 -13.02
N THR A 366 19.46 -15.41 -12.83
CA THR A 366 18.23 -15.94 -13.40
C THR A 366 17.00 -15.30 -12.77
N ASN A 367 16.03 -14.95 -13.61
CA ASN A 367 14.76 -14.37 -13.17
C ASN A 367 13.60 -14.89 -14.01
N SER A 368 12.42 -14.98 -13.37
CA SER A 368 11.16 -15.04 -14.11
C SER A 368 10.82 -13.68 -14.69
N MET A 369 10.38 -13.65 -15.95
CA MET A 369 10.07 -12.42 -16.69
C MET A 369 8.75 -12.55 -17.47
N THR A 370 8.18 -11.41 -17.88
CA THR A 370 6.88 -11.33 -18.55
C THR A 370 7.07 -10.83 -19.99
N VAL A 371 6.85 -11.68 -20.99
CA VAL A 371 6.78 -11.26 -22.40
C VAL A 371 5.38 -10.76 -22.70
N LEU A 372 5.23 -9.44 -22.85
CA LEU A 372 3.93 -8.76 -22.95
C LEU A 372 3.16 -9.14 -24.23
N ASP A 373 3.86 -9.35 -25.34
CA ASP A 373 3.26 -9.73 -26.63
C ASP A 373 2.50 -11.06 -26.55
N GLU A 374 2.95 -11.99 -25.70
CA GLU A 374 2.27 -13.26 -25.43
C GLU A 374 1.27 -13.14 -24.26
N LEU A 375 1.69 -12.54 -23.14
CA LEU A 375 0.91 -12.59 -21.90
C LEU A 375 -0.21 -11.55 -21.83
N LEU A 376 -0.12 -10.37 -22.46
CA LEU A 376 -1.25 -9.43 -22.45
C LEU A 376 -2.52 -9.99 -23.11
N PRO A 377 -2.43 -10.70 -24.26
CA PRO A 377 -3.51 -11.56 -24.76
C PRO A 377 -4.14 -12.48 -23.72
N ILE A 378 -3.33 -13.16 -22.92
CA ILE A 378 -3.80 -14.07 -21.86
C ILE A 378 -4.54 -13.29 -20.77
N SER A 379 -4.09 -12.09 -20.40
CA SER A 379 -4.78 -11.25 -19.40
C SER A 379 -6.22 -10.89 -19.80
N ILE A 380 -6.48 -10.72 -21.11
CA ILE A 380 -7.84 -10.52 -21.63
C ILE A 380 -8.67 -11.79 -21.43
N GLU A 381 -8.11 -12.96 -21.75
CA GLU A 381 -8.81 -14.25 -21.57
C GLU A 381 -9.08 -14.57 -20.10
N ILE A 382 -8.16 -14.23 -19.19
CA ILE A 382 -8.37 -14.26 -17.73
C ILE A 382 -9.58 -13.39 -17.35
N GLY A 383 -9.66 -12.17 -17.89
CA GLY A 383 -10.80 -11.28 -17.70
C GLY A 383 -12.11 -11.88 -18.22
N LYS A 384 -12.11 -12.46 -19.43
CA LYS A 384 -13.28 -13.13 -20.02
C LYS A 384 -13.78 -14.30 -19.18
N ARG A 385 -12.86 -15.16 -18.73
CA ARG A 385 -13.12 -16.34 -17.88
C ARG A 385 -13.49 -15.99 -16.43
N ASN A 386 -13.49 -14.71 -16.07
CA ASN A 386 -13.79 -14.24 -14.71
C ASN A 386 -12.86 -14.87 -13.65
N CYS A 387 -11.60 -15.10 -14.02
CA CYS A 387 -10.60 -15.60 -13.09
C CYS A 387 -10.35 -14.57 -11.98
N ARG A 388 -10.10 -15.05 -10.76
CA ARG A 388 -9.96 -14.25 -9.53
C ARG A 388 -8.70 -14.64 -8.75
N GLY A 389 -8.38 -13.86 -7.72
CA GLY A 389 -7.24 -14.07 -6.84
C GLY A 389 -5.91 -13.74 -7.50
N ILE A 390 -4.82 -14.19 -6.88
CA ILE A 390 -3.45 -13.90 -7.30
C ILE A 390 -3.02 -14.88 -8.40
N TRP A 391 -2.27 -14.40 -9.39
CA TRP A 391 -1.65 -15.19 -10.45
C TRP A 391 -0.20 -14.76 -10.66
N ASN A 392 0.74 -15.70 -10.61
CA ASN A 392 2.09 -15.46 -11.07
C ASN A 392 2.06 -15.26 -12.59
N PHE A 393 2.37 -14.05 -13.06
CA PHE A 393 2.13 -13.62 -14.44
C PHE A 393 3.44 -13.43 -15.21
N THR A 394 4.25 -14.49 -15.18
CA THR A 394 5.52 -14.60 -15.90
C THR A 394 5.51 -15.86 -16.75
N ASN A 395 6.31 -15.87 -17.82
CA ASN A 395 6.51 -17.08 -18.60
C ASN A 395 7.16 -18.18 -17.72
N PRO A 396 6.89 -19.48 -17.98
CA PRO A 396 7.53 -20.58 -17.28
C PRO A 396 9.04 -20.61 -17.47
N ARG A 397 9.74 -21.24 -16.51
CA ARG A 397 11.20 -21.29 -16.39
C ARG A 397 11.79 -19.90 -16.10
N VAL A 398 13.11 -19.86 -15.98
CA VAL A 398 13.89 -18.65 -15.74
C VAL A 398 14.90 -18.46 -16.86
N ILE A 399 15.34 -17.22 -17.04
CA ILE A 399 16.42 -16.87 -17.97
C ILE A 399 17.36 -15.89 -17.27
N SER A 400 18.66 -16.04 -17.51
CA SER A 400 19.68 -15.12 -17.01
C SER A 400 19.86 -13.92 -17.93
N LEU A 401 20.43 -12.82 -17.41
CA LEU A 401 20.70 -11.64 -18.22
C LEU A 401 21.72 -11.94 -19.32
N ASN A 402 22.74 -12.76 -19.06
CA ASN A 402 23.72 -13.13 -20.08
C ASN A 402 23.08 -13.93 -21.22
N GLU A 403 22.15 -14.84 -20.92
CA GLU A 403 21.42 -15.57 -21.97
C GLU A 403 20.59 -14.62 -22.86
N ILE A 404 19.97 -13.59 -22.28
CA ILE A 404 19.25 -12.58 -23.07
C ILE A 404 20.20 -11.76 -23.94
N LEU A 405 21.35 -11.35 -23.39
CA LEU A 405 22.33 -10.56 -24.13
C LEU A 405 23.02 -11.36 -25.25
N GLU A 406 23.20 -12.68 -25.06
CA GLU A 406 23.68 -13.55 -26.13
C GLU A 406 22.65 -13.64 -27.27
N LEU A 407 21.36 -13.77 -26.95
CA LEU A 407 20.30 -13.69 -27.96
C LEU A 407 20.24 -12.31 -28.63
N TYR A 408 20.43 -11.23 -27.87
CA TYR A 408 20.51 -9.87 -28.43
C TYR A 408 21.67 -9.76 -29.43
N LYS A 409 22.84 -10.27 -29.06
CA LYS A 409 24.01 -10.31 -29.94
C LYS A 409 23.74 -11.12 -31.20
N GLN A 410 23.14 -12.30 -31.06
CA GLN A 410 22.85 -13.20 -32.17
C GLN A 410 21.81 -12.63 -33.17
N TYR A 411 20.78 -11.94 -32.70
CA TYR A 411 19.64 -11.53 -33.54
C TYR A 411 19.61 -10.04 -33.91
N ILE A 412 20.23 -9.18 -33.10
CA ILE A 412 20.07 -7.72 -33.22
C ILE A 412 21.41 -7.03 -33.54
N ASP A 413 22.47 -7.36 -32.80
CA ASP A 413 23.77 -6.67 -32.93
C ASP A 413 24.95 -7.62 -32.66
N PRO A 414 25.51 -8.27 -33.72
CA PRO A 414 26.61 -9.23 -33.57
C PRO A 414 27.87 -8.67 -32.90
N GLU A 415 28.08 -7.35 -32.96
CA GLU A 415 29.23 -6.67 -32.36
C GLU A 415 28.98 -6.24 -30.91
N PHE A 416 27.79 -6.53 -30.36
CA PHE A 416 27.43 -6.16 -29.00
C PHE A 416 28.34 -6.84 -27.95
N LYS A 417 28.81 -6.04 -26.99
CA LYS A 417 29.66 -6.46 -25.87
C LYS A 417 29.09 -5.93 -24.56
N TRP A 418 29.26 -6.72 -23.50
CA TRP A 418 28.87 -6.32 -22.14
C TRP A 418 29.91 -6.81 -21.13
N VAL A 419 29.84 -6.26 -19.92
CA VAL A 419 30.69 -6.65 -18.79
C VAL A 419 29.81 -7.08 -17.62
N ASN A 420 30.25 -8.05 -16.83
CA ASN A 420 29.54 -8.49 -15.63
C ASN A 420 30.04 -7.79 -14.35
N PHE A 421 29.15 -7.66 -13.36
CA PHE A 421 29.48 -7.29 -11.97
C PHE A 421 28.94 -8.35 -11.01
N ASN A 422 29.52 -8.42 -9.82
CA ASN A 422 29.00 -9.21 -8.70
C ASN A 422 27.90 -8.45 -7.91
N LEU A 423 27.21 -9.15 -7.01
CA LEU A 423 26.08 -8.61 -6.24
C LEU A 423 26.49 -7.51 -5.25
N GLU A 424 27.70 -7.58 -4.69
CA GLU A 424 28.20 -6.60 -3.73
C GLU A 424 28.49 -5.26 -4.40
N GLU A 425 29.01 -5.29 -5.64
CA GLU A 425 29.24 -4.09 -6.45
C GLU A 425 27.91 -3.42 -6.82
N GLN A 426 26.86 -4.19 -7.14
CA GLN A 426 25.55 -3.64 -7.46
C GLN A 426 24.89 -2.94 -6.25
N ALA A 427 25.02 -3.53 -5.06
CA ALA A 427 24.39 -3.00 -3.84
C ALA A 427 24.95 -1.64 -3.40
N LYS A 428 26.16 -1.28 -3.85
CA LYS A 428 26.79 0.03 -3.56
C LYS A 428 26.23 1.16 -4.41
N GLU A 429 25.71 0.86 -5.59
CA GLU A 429 25.31 1.85 -6.60
C GLU A 429 23.79 2.09 -6.64
N ILE A 430 22.99 1.06 -6.37
CA ILE A 430 21.52 1.13 -6.52
C ILE A 430 20.80 0.38 -5.39
N ALA A 431 19.52 0.71 -5.20
CA ALA A 431 18.68 -0.02 -4.26
C ALA A 431 18.63 -1.53 -4.60
N PRO A 432 18.59 -2.42 -3.58
CA PRO A 432 18.52 -3.86 -3.79
C PRO A 432 17.39 -4.24 -4.75
N ARG A 433 17.69 -5.14 -5.69
CA ARG A 433 16.74 -5.63 -6.68
C ARG A 433 16.25 -7.02 -6.32
N SER A 434 14.96 -7.27 -6.56
CA SER A 434 14.38 -8.60 -6.38
C SER A 434 14.91 -9.54 -7.44
N ASN A 435 15.47 -10.68 -7.02
CA ASN A 435 15.83 -11.80 -7.88
C ASN A 435 15.06 -13.03 -7.41
N ASN A 436 14.18 -13.58 -8.25
CA ASN A 436 13.36 -14.73 -7.89
C ASN A 436 12.84 -15.49 -9.13
N GLU A 437 12.45 -16.73 -8.86
CA GLU A 437 11.63 -17.56 -9.74
C GLU A 437 10.19 -17.56 -9.22
N LEU A 438 9.21 -17.35 -10.10
CA LEU A 438 7.80 -17.50 -9.80
C LEU A 438 7.29 -18.82 -10.40
N ASP A 439 6.57 -19.61 -9.61
CA ASP A 439 5.94 -20.83 -10.06
C ASP A 439 4.78 -20.49 -11.02
N ALA A 440 4.95 -20.81 -12.30
CA ALA A 440 3.97 -20.55 -13.36
C ALA A 440 2.96 -21.69 -13.54
N SER A 441 2.97 -22.73 -12.69
CA SER A 441 2.14 -23.94 -12.86
C SER A 441 0.65 -23.63 -12.90
N LYS A 442 0.17 -22.70 -12.07
CA LYS A 442 -1.22 -22.26 -12.06
C LYS A 442 -1.62 -21.65 -13.41
N LEU A 443 -0.81 -20.72 -13.92
CA LEU A 443 -1.05 -20.06 -15.21
C LEU A 443 -0.95 -21.05 -16.38
N LYS A 444 0.08 -21.91 -16.37
CA LYS A 444 0.32 -22.93 -17.41
C LYS A 444 -0.77 -23.99 -17.46
N LYS A 445 -1.38 -24.33 -16.31
CA LYS A 445 -2.53 -25.24 -16.26
C LYS A 445 -3.73 -24.68 -17.02
N GLU A 446 -4.03 -23.38 -16.87
CA GLU A 446 -5.13 -22.73 -17.58
C GLU A 446 -4.81 -22.39 -19.04
N PHE A 447 -3.53 -22.17 -19.35
CA PHE A 447 -3.03 -21.77 -20.66
C PHE A 447 -1.87 -22.68 -21.10
N PRO A 448 -2.15 -23.94 -21.48
CA PRO A 448 -1.13 -24.94 -21.77
C PRO A 448 -0.23 -24.62 -22.95
N ASN A 449 -0.64 -23.74 -23.86
CA ASN A 449 0.16 -23.34 -25.03
C ASN A 449 1.20 -22.24 -24.73
N MET A 450 1.25 -21.73 -23.49
CA MET A 450 2.19 -20.67 -23.11
C MET A 450 3.65 -21.13 -23.23
N LEU A 451 4.48 -20.36 -23.94
CA LEU A 451 5.87 -20.70 -24.18
C LEU A 451 6.74 -20.44 -22.95
N SER A 452 7.83 -21.20 -22.83
CA SER A 452 8.89 -20.92 -21.85
C SER A 452 9.47 -19.53 -22.09
N ILE A 453 10.08 -18.91 -21.08
CA ILE A 453 10.60 -17.55 -21.23
C ILE A 453 11.59 -17.41 -22.39
N LYS A 454 12.47 -18.39 -22.61
CA LYS A 454 13.46 -18.38 -23.70
C LYS A 454 12.78 -18.47 -25.07
N ASP A 455 11.86 -19.42 -25.24
CA ASP A 455 11.15 -19.63 -26.50
C ASP A 455 10.24 -18.45 -26.84
N SER A 456 9.58 -17.89 -25.81
CA SER A 456 8.71 -16.72 -25.96
C SER A 456 9.49 -15.48 -26.41
N ILE A 457 10.64 -15.21 -25.78
CA ILE A 457 11.51 -14.10 -26.19
C ILE A 457 12.01 -14.29 -27.63
N ILE A 458 12.42 -15.50 -28.01
CA ILE A 458 12.87 -15.78 -29.39
C ILE A 458 11.74 -15.52 -30.38
N ASN A 459 10.57 -16.12 -30.16
CA ASN A 459 9.44 -16.07 -31.09
C ASN A 459 8.82 -14.67 -31.21
N TYR A 460 8.48 -14.05 -30.08
CA TYR A 460 7.74 -12.79 -30.07
C TYR A 460 8.61 -11.55 -30.14
N VAL A 461 9.91 -11.64 -29.80
CA VAL A 461 10.78 -10.46 -29.69
C VAL A 461 11.91 -10.51 -30.71
N PHE A 462 12.81 -11.50 -30.63
CA PHE A 462 14.02 -11.48 -31.45
C PHE A 462 13.80 -11.86 -32.91
N GLN A 463 12.97 -12.87 -33.21
CA GLN A 463 12.66 -13.23 -34.61
C GLN A 463 11.97 -12.08 -35.35
N ALA A 464 11.05 -11.37 -34.68
CA ALA A 464 10.35 -10.22 -35.24
C ALA A 464 11.26 -9.01 -35.50
N ASN A 465 12.42 -8.93 -34.83
CA ASN A 465 13.37 -7.82 -34.92
C ASN A 465 14.71 -8.22 -35.55
N LYS A 466 14.81 -9.43 -36.11
CA LYS A 466 16.07 -9.95 -36.63
C LYS A 466 16.59 -9.01 -37.72
N ARG A 467 17.79 -8.46 -37.52
CA ARG A 467 18.48 -7.70 -38.55
C ARG A 467 19.12 -8.69 -39.52
N THR A 468 18.76 -8.60 -40.79
CA THR A 468 19.44 -9.32 -41.89
C THR A 468 20.80 -8.73 -42.16
#